data_AF-A0A7V4CHQ5-F1
#
_entry.id   AF-A0A7V4CHQ5-F1
#
_cell.length_a   1.000
_cell.length_b   1.000
_cell.length_c   1.000
_cell.angle_alpha   90.00
_cell.angle_beta   90.00
_cell.angle_gamma   90.00
#
_symmetry.space_group_name_H-M   'P 1'
#
loop_
_entity.id
_entity.type
_entity.pdbx_description
1 polymer ?
#
loop_
_entity_poly.entity_id
_entity_poly.type
_entity_poly.pdbx_seq_one_letter_code
_entity_poly.pdbx_strand_id
1 'polypeptide(L)' 'AGEFPQLAQKYNVFAVPKIVINEIVQFEGAVPEDVFVEKAIIAHNTTI' A
#
# COMPACT_ATOMS: atom_id res chain seq x y z
N ALA A 1 -4.29 7.08 -18.81
CA ALA A 1 -5.03 7.50 -17.61
C ALA A 1 -5.66 6.27 -17.00
N GLY A 2 -5.41 5.98 -15.71
CA GLY A 2 -5.93 4.77 -15.05
C GLY A 2 -7.44 4.82 -14.81
N GLU A 3 -8.06 3.66 -14.58
CA GLU A 3 -9.51 3.51 -14.36
C GLU A 3 -10.01 4.24 -13.11
N PHE A 4 -9.12 4.50 -12.14
CA PHE A 4 -9.45 5.11 -10.84
C PHE A 4 -8.58 6.35 -10.54
N PRO A 5 -8.73 7.45 -11.30
CA PRO A 5 -7.87 8.62 -11.15
C PRO A 5 -8.01 9.31 -9.78
N GLN A 6 -9.20 9.27 -9.18
CA GLN A 6 -9.44 9.83 -7.84
C GLN A 6 -8.72 9.02 -6.76
N LEU A 7 -8.66 7.69 -6.91
CA LEU A 7 -7.96 6.81 -5.97
C LEU A 7 -6.45 6.98 -6.07
N ALA A 8 -5.94 7.13 -7.31
CA ALA A 8 -4.54 7.43 -7.55
C ALA A 8 -4.12 8.77 -6.90
N GLN A 9 -4.98 9.79 -6.97
CA GLN A 9 -4.75 11.05 -6.27
C GLN A 9 -4.82 10.88 -4.75
N LYS A 10 -5.86 10.20 -4.22
CA LYS A 10 -6.03 9.98 -2.77
C LYS A 10 -4.80 9.34 -2.13
N TYR A 11 -4.21 8.34 -2.79
CA TYR A 11 -3.05 7.61 -2.29
C TYR A 11 -1.71 8.10 -2.88
N ASN A 12 -1.70 9.25 -3.55
CA ASN A 12 -0.48 9.84 -4.12
C ASN A 12 0.32 8.80 -4.93
N VAL A 13 -0.35 8.14 -5.88
CA VAL A 13 0.26 7.12 -6.75
C VAL A 13 1.07 7.83 -7.84
N PHE A 14 2.38 7.91 -7.65
CA PHE A 14 3.32 8.43 -8.63
C PHE A 14 4.11 7.32 -9.34
N ALA A 15 4.31 6.18 -8.68
CA ALA A 15 4.94 4.99 -9.22
C ALA A 15 4.08 3.74 -8.97
N VAL A 16 4.23 2.73 -9.82
CA VAL A 16 3.51 1.45 -9.73
C VAL A 16 4.50 0.27 -9.68
N PRO A 17 4.19 -0.82 -8.96
CA PRO A 17 3.01 -1.03 -8.11
C PRO A 17 3.07 -0.21 -6.80
N LYS A 18 1.93 0.34 -6.36
CA LYS A 18 1.75 0.93 -5.03
C LYS A 18 0.74 0.10 -4.25
N ILE A 19 1.09 -0.26 -3.02
CA ILE A 19 0.26 -1.06 -2.12
C ILE A 19 -0.10 -0.19 -0.92
N VAL A 20 -1.38 -0.20 -0.56
CA VAL A 20 -1.93 0.50 0.61
C VAL A 20 -2.74 -0.51 1.41
N ILE A 21 -2.42 -0.68 2.70
CA ILE A 21 -3.05 -1.65 3.61
C ILE A 21 -3.68 -0.88 4.77
N ASN A 22 -5.00 -1.04 4.94
CA ASN A 22 -5.80 -0.42 6.00
C ASN A 22 -5.60 1.10 6.14
N GLU A 23 -5.19 1.80 5.08
CA GLU A 23 -4.81 3.22 5.10
C GLU A 23 -3.62 3.57 6.04
N ILE A 24 -3.01 2.59 6.69
CA ILE A 24 -1.95 2.75 7.70
C ILE A 24 -0.57 2.51 7.07
N VAL A 25 -0.44 1.41 6.31
CA VAL A 25 0.82 0.99 5.71
C VAL A 25 0.78 1.22 4.21
N GLN A 26 1.83 1.84 3.67
CA GLN A 26 1.95 2.11 2.24
C GLN A 26 3.38 1.87 1.77
N PHE A 27 3.54 1.29 0.59
CA PHE A 27 4.85 1.11 -0.05
C PHE A 27 4.73 1.01 -1.56
N GLU A 28 5.85 1.27 -2.25
CA GLU A 28 5.97 1.25 -3.70
C GLU A 28 7.00 0.21 -4.13
N GLY A 29 6.80 -0.37 -5.31
CA GLY A 29 7.63 -1.44 -5.84
C GLY A 29 7.23 -2.83 -5.34
N ALA A 30 7.73 -3.85 -6.05
CA ALA A 30 7.61 -5.23 -5.61
C ALA A 30 8.62 -5.50 -4.49
N VAL A 31 8.17 -6.18 -3.44
CA VAL A 31 9.00 -6.61 -2.30
C VAL A 31 8.94 -8.13 -2.16
N PRO A 32 9.95 -8.76 -1.54
CA PRO A 32 9.87 -10.17 -1.14
C PRO A 32 8.62 -10.50 -0.30
N GLU A 33 8.17 -11.75 -0.36
CA GLU A 33 6.93 -12.20 0.29
C GLU A 33 6.96 -12.02 1.81
N ASP A 34 8.09 -12.35 2.45
CA ASP A 34 8.31 -12.18 3.88
C ASP A 34 8.13 -10.71 4.32
N VAL A 35 8.69 -9.78 3.55
CA VAL A 35 8.52 -8.34 3.78
C VAL A 35 7.06 -7.92 3.61
N PHE A 36 6.37 -8.46 2.61
CA PHE A 36 4.94 -8.15 2.41
C PHE A 36 4.09 -8.62 3.60
N VAL A 37 4.32 -9.84 4.07
CA VAL A 37 3.62 -10.41 5.23
C VAL A 37 3.89 -9.60 6.49
N GLU A 38 5.13 -9.17 6.71
CA GLU A 38 5.48 -8.27 7.82
C GLU A 38 4.67 -6.97 7.76
N LYS A 39 4.60 -6.32 6.60
CA LYS A 39 3.80 -5.10 6.40
C LYS A 39 2.31 -5.32 6.70
N ALA A 40 1.78 -6.48 6.32
CA ALA A 40 0.39 -6.84 6.61
C ALA A 40 0.15 -7.04 8.12
N ILE A 41 1.06 -7.71 8.82
CA ILE A 41 0.98 -7.91 10.28
C ILE A 41 1.07 -6.55 11.02
N ILE A 42 1.96 -5.66 10.58
CA ILE A 42 2.05 -4.30 11.14
C ILE A 42 0.71 -3.56 10.98
N ALA A 43 0.14 -3.59 9.77
CA ALA A 43 -1.15 -2.94 9.50
C ALA A 43 -2.30 -3.53 10.33
N HIS A 44 -2.26 -4.82 10.66
CA HIS A 44 -3.22 -5.46 11.55
C HIS A 44 -3.04 -4.98 13.01
N ASN A 45 -1.81 -5.02 13.52
CA ASN A 45 -1.48 -4.76 14.93
C ASN A 45 -1.57 -3.28 15.33
N THR A 46 -1.62 -2.35 14.37
CA THR A 46 -1.70 -0.91 14.65
C THR A 46 -3.12 -0.47 15.08
N THR A 47 -4.11 -1.36 15.01
CA THR A 47 -5.51 -1.08 15.41
C THR A 47 -5.71 -1.28 16.93
N ILE A 48 -4.94 -0.56 17.76
CA ILE A 48 -5.15 -0.50 19.22
C ILE A 48 -5.60 0.89 19.63
#